data_AF-A0A9W9IXX0-F1
#
_entry.id   AF-A0A9W9IXX0-F1
#
_cell.length_a   1.000
_cell.length_b   1.000
_cell.length_c   1.000
_cell.angle_alpha   90.00
_cell.angle_beta   90.00
_cell.angle_gamma   90.00
#
_symmetry.space_group_name_H-M   'P 1'
#
loop_
_entity.id
_entity.type
_entity.pdbx_description
1 polymer ?
#
loop_
_entity_poly.entity_id
_entity_poly.type
_entity_poly.pdbx_seq_one_letter_code
_entity_poly.pdbx_strand_id
1 'polypeptide(L)'
;MLTRFAQRLTNWNEPESIGQGTIIVIDADTLTATRLTLRNFKGPFNTHGIDIYSPEDPSSIYVVAVNHLPNPAYYEAATRPNPSQIPQARSRLEIFHHKIGSTEATHLRSVWHPLIRTPNDVYFQTLNEIYVTNDHFYRDGIMRLMEDLAYGKTAPTDLIHLKIADPITQTLKSGGEVDDMAGVIGTVANKGIHNNNGLGHGKTPSEIMICRTAIGQLLLAEVDQQHKPQLKIHETLQLPCTLDNPSYFADPYVAKTGRDASGYVLAGLAQAIAFPNGLDPVMVVLVQPKANTKSKIKDKDSNTWTQKVMFQDDGHILRTASTAVLVAIDPDENNGKKQANLFVTGPLGKGVVVSRIDL
;
A
#
# COMPACT_ATOMS: atom_id res chain seq x y z
N MET A 1 -9.19 -1.11 2.69
CA MET A 1 -9.75 0.25 2.57
C MET A 1 -9.76 0.65 1.10
N LEU A 2 -10.84 1.21 0.57
CA LEU A 2 -11.06 1.42 -0.88
C LEU A 2 -10.50 2.76 -1.36
N THR A 3 -9.47 2.73 -2.19
CA THR A 3 -9.10 3.86 -3.04
C THR A 3 -9.50 3.51 -4.48
N ARG A 4 -10.60 4.12 -4.95
CA ARG A 4 -10.90 4.15 -6.40
C ARG A 4 -9.64 4.69 -7.07
N PHE A 5 -9.22 4.12 -8.21
CA PHE A 5 -8.22 4.78 -9.03
C PHE A 5 -8.70 6.21 -9.27
N ALA A 6 -8.09 7.10 -8.49
CA ALA A 6 -7.70 8.40 -8.90
C ALA A 6 -7.37 8.33 -10.38
N GLN A 7 -8.04 9.17 -11.17
CA GLN A 7 -7.69 9.45 -12.54
C GLN A 7 -6.22 9.15 -12.75
N ARG A 8 -5.95 8.21 -13.67
CA ARG A 8 -4.81 8.28 -14.59
C ARG A 8 -4.11 9.63 -14.37
N LEU A 9 -2.92 9.62 -13.78
CA LEU A 9 -2.03 10.79 -13.66
C LEU A 9 -1.76 11.48 -15.04
N THR A 10 -2.43 11.02 -16.10
CA THR A 10 -2.35 11.38 -17.50
C THR A 10 -3.52 12.26 -17.97
N ASN A 11 -4.42 12.75 -17.10
CA ASN A 11 -5.43 13.72 -17.55
C ASN A 11 -5.78 14.81 -16.53
N TRP A 12 -4.79 15.61 -16.16
CA TRP A 12 -4.96 16.83 -15.35
C TRP A 12 -5.52 18.02 -16.16
N ASN A 13 -6.27 17.76 -17.23
CA ASN A 13 -6.84 18.80 -18.07
C ASN A 13 -8.01 19.54 -17.40
N GLU A 14 -8.62 18.92 -16.38
CA GLU A 14 -9.72 19.48 -15.59
C GLU A 14 -9.41 19.33 -14.09
N PRO A 15 -8.51 20.15 -13.52
CA PRO A 15 -8.10 20.04 -12.11
C PRO A 15 -9.27 20.25 -11.12
N GLU A 16 -10.31 20.96 -11.55
CA GLU A 16 -11.57 21.17 -10.81
C GLU A 16 -12.41 19.87 -10.68
N SER A 17 -12.16 18.86 -11.53
CA SER A 17 -12.94 17.61 -11.57
C SER A 17 -12.43 16.54 -10.58
N ILE A 18 -11.38 16.84 -9.81
CA ILE A 18 -10.73 15.85 -8.96
C ILE A 18 -11.70 15.40 -7.86
N GLY A 19 -11.90 14.09 -7.80
CA GLY A 19 -12.90 13.48 -6.95
C GLY A 19 -12.66 13.68 -5.45
N GLN A 20 -13.73 13.52 -4.69
CA GLN A 20 -13.69 13.36 -3.24
C GLN A 20 -13.67 11.87 -2.91
N GLY A 21 -12.48 11.30 -2.85
CA GLY A 21 -12.25 9.98 -2.27
C GLY A 21 -12.67 9.94 -0.80
N THR A 22 -12.55 8.76 -0.19
CA THR A 22 -13.03 8.57 1.18
C THR A 22 -12.25 7.49 1.89
N ILE A 23 -12.38 7.51 3.21
CA ILE A 23 -11.97 6.42 4.08
C ILE A 23 -13.17 5.54 4.42
N ILE A 24 -13.01 4.22 4.33
CA ILE A 24 -14.05 3.23 4.66
C ILE A 24 -13.47 2.22 5.65
N VAL A 25 -14.15 2.05 6.77
CA VAL A 25 -13.90 0.98 7.75
C VAL A 25 -14.91 -0.13 7.48
N ILE A 26 -14.44 -1.37 7.47
CA ILE A 26 -15.29 -2.56 7.37
C ILE A 26 -15.14 -3.32 8.67
N ASP A 27 -16.24 -3.50 9.39
CA ASP A 27 -16.30 -4.38 10.55
C ASP A 27 -16.23 -5.83 10.06
N ALA A 28 -15.23 -6.59 10.50
CA ALA A 28 -14.93 -7.89 9.92
C ALA A 28 -15.93 -9.00 10.30
N ASP A 29 -16.71 -8.79 11.36
CA ASP A 29 -17.67 -9.76 11.88
C ASP A 29 -19.05 -9.55 11.24
N THR A 30 -19.49 -8.29 11.19
CA THR A 30 -20.79 -7.89 10.63
C THR A 30 -20.74 -7.58 9.13
N LEU A 31 -19.54 -7.39 8.58
CA LEU A 31 -19.28 -6.90 7.22
C LEU A 31 -19.87 -5.51 6.94
N THR A 32 -20.18 -4.75 8.00
CA THR A 32 -20.72 -3.40 7.88
C THR A 32 -19.64 -2.45 7.38
N ALA A 33 -19.88 -1.82 6.23
CA ALA A 33 -18.99 -0.80 5.67
C ALA A 33 -19.44 0.60 6.10
N THR A 34 -18.59 1.30 6.85
CA THR A 34 -18.82 2.67 7.31
C THR A 34 -17.90 3.64 6.57
N ARG A 35 -18.50 4.57 5.83
CA ARG A 35 -17.78 5.71 5.26
C ARG A 35 -17.45 6.70 6.38
N LEU A 36 -16.17 6.94 6.65
CA LEU A 36 -15.78 7.91 7.68
C LEU A 36 -15.99 9.34 7.21
N THR A 37 -16.48 10.18 8.11
CA THR A 37 -16.51 11.64 7.92
C THR A 37 -15.10 12.19 8.13
N LEU A 38 -14.54 12.84 7.10
CA LEU A 38 -13.22 13.47 7.19
C LEU A 38 -13.36 14.86 7.84
N ARG A 39 -13.05 14.96 9.13
CA ARG A 39 -13.05 16.23 9.87
C ARG A 39 -11.81 17.03 9.53
N ASN A 40 -11.94 18.36 9.50
CA ASN A 40 -10.87 19.31 9.18
C ASN A 40 -10.19 19.10 7.81
N PHE A 41 -10.84 18.37 6.89
CA PHE A 41 -10.36 18.16 5.54
C PHE A 41 -11.36 18.75 4.53
N LYS A 42 -10.93 19.74 3.75
CA LYS A 42 -11.79 20.44 2.77
C LYS A 42 -11.29 20.32 1.32
N GLY A 43 -10.16 19.65 1.11
CA GLY A 43 -9.54 19.53 -0.21
C GLY A 43 -10.11 18.40 -1.06
N PRO A 44 -9.73 18.34 -2.35
CA PRO A 44 -9.84 17.12 -3.13
C PRO A 44 -9.08 15.97 -2.46
N PHE A 45 -9.63 14.75 -2.56
CA PHE A 45 -9.00 13.56 -1.99
C PHE A 45 -8.91 12.46 -3.04
N ASN A 46 -7.88 12.56 -3.87
CA ASN A 46 -7.58 11.63 -4.93
C ASN A 46 -6.64 10.55 -4.40
N THR A 47 -7.18 9.73 -3.50
CA THR A 47 -6.37 8.87 -2.65
C THR A 47 -5.90 7.60 -3.36
N HIS A 48 -4.74 7.06 -2.94
CA HIS A 48 -4.12 5.87 -3.53
C HIS A 48 -3.62 4.89 -2.46
N GLY A 49 -2.31 4.70 -2.28
CA GLY A 49 -1.75 3.88 -1.21
C GLY A 49 -2.02 4.43 0.20
N ILE A 50 -2.00 3.53 1.17
CA ILE A 50 -2.41 3.81 2.56
C ILE A 50 -1.71 2.87 3.53
N ASP A 51 -1.33 3.42 4.69
CA ASP A 51 -0.92 2.63 5.84
C ASP A 51 -1.54 3.14 7.14
N ILE A 52 -1.55 2.28 8.16
CA ILE A 52 -2.03 2.57 9.50
C ILE A 52 -0.92 2.39 10.53
N TYR A 53 -0.92 3.26 11.54
CA TYR A 53 -0.06 3.13 12.71
C TYR A 53 -0.91 3.16 13.97
N SER A 54 -0.79 2.12 14.78
CA SER A 54 -1.37 2.07 16.12
C SER A 54 -0.27 2.34 17.15
N PRO A 55 -0.36 3.41 17.96
CA PRO A 55 0.48 3.59 19.13
C PRO A 55 0.04 2.61 20.25
N GLU A 56 0.52 2.83 21.46
CA GLU A 56 0.20 2.00 22.65
C GLU A 56 -1.30 1.88 22.96
N ASP A 57 -2.11 2.89 22.65
CA ASP A 57 -3.57 2.80 22.76
C ASP A 57 -4.16 2.10 21.52
N PRO A 58 -4.67 0.86 21.64
CA PRO A 58 -5.18 0.09 20.51
C PRO A 58 -6.47 0.66 19.93
N SER A 59 -7.15 1.57 20.63
CA SER A 59 -8.36 2.23 20.13
C SER A 59 -8.07 3.46 19.26
N SER A 60 -6.81 3.89 19.20
CA SER A 60 -6.37 5.09 18.49
C SER A 60 -5.51 4.69 17.29
N ILE A 61 -5.94 4.99 16.06
CA ILE A 61 -5.14 4.72 14.87
C ILE A 61 -4.80 6.02 14.13
N TYR A 62 -3.61 6.06 13.55
CA TYR A 62 -3.19 7.09 12.63
C TYR A 62 -3.17 6.51 11.23
N VAL A 63 -3.74 7.23 10.28
CA VAL A 63 -3.84 6.81 8.89
C VAL A 63 -3.01 7.77 8.05
N VAL A 64 -2.11 7.26 7.20
CA VAL A 64 -1.45 8.04 6.16
C VAL A 64 -1.95 7.57 4.81
N ALA A 65 -2.38 8.50 3.98
CA ALA A 65 -2.86 8.20 2.64
C ALA A 65 -2.10 9.04 1.62
N VAL A 66 -1.69 8.41 0.53
CA VAL A 66 -1.26 9.12 -0.68
C VAL A 66 -2.46 9.91 -1.23
N ASN A 67 -2.24 11.15 -1.64
CA ASN A 67 -3.23 12.01 -2.31
C ASN A 67 -2.62 12.66 -3.56
N HIS A 68 -3.16 12.35 -4.73
CA HIS A 68 -2.69 12.86 -6.02
C HIS A 68 -3.40 14.15 -6.42
N LEU A 69 -2.70 15.28 -6.27
CA LEU A 69 -3.26 16.61 -6.52
C LEU A 69 -2.64 17.28 -7.76
N PRO A 70 -3.36 18.20 -8.42
CA PRO A 70 -2.77 19.01 -9.46
C PRO A 70 -1.80 20.00 -8.80
N ASN A 71 -0.78 20.43 -9.51
CA ASN A 71 0.14 21.44 -9.01
C ASN A 71 -0.42 22.83 -9.31
N PRO A 72 -0.83 23.64 -8.30
CA PRO A 72 -1.41 24.95 -8.56
C PRO A 72 -0.49 25.85 -9.40
N ALA A 73 0.82 25.80 -9.15
CA ALA A 73 1.81 26.57 -9.90
C ALA A 73 1.85 26.23 -11.41
N TYR A 74 1.43 25.02 -11.81
CA TYR A 74 1.32 24.66 -13.22
C TYR A 74 0.11 25.31 -13.89
N TYR A 75 -1.03 25.36 -13.19
CA TYR A 75 -2.32 25.77 -13.74
C TYR A 75 -2.61 27.27 -13.57
N GLU A 76 -2.04 27.90 -12.55
CA GLU A 76 -2.19 29.33 -12.27
C GLU A 76 -1.17 30.20 -13.05
N ALA A 77 -0.18 29.59 -13.70
CA ALA A 77 0.81 30.31 -14.49
C ALA A 77 0.15 31.01 -15.70
N ALA A 78 0.57 32.25 -15.97
CA ALA A 78 0.06 33.05 -17.09
C ALA A 78 0.22 32.37 -18.47
N THR A 79 1.23 31.51 -18.60
CA THR A 79 1.43 30.59 -19.72
C THR A 79 1.69 29.19 -19.18
N ARG A 80 1.23 28.15 -19.89
CA ARG A 80 1.47 26.77 -19.49
C ARG A 80 2.98 26.51 -19.40
N PRO A 81 3.52 26.20 -18.21
CA PRO A 81 4.96 26.01 -18.06
C PRO A 81 5.37 24.66 -18.63
N ASN A 82 6.68 24.50 -18.86
CA ASN A 82 7.23 23.21 -19.27
C ASN A 82 7.04 22.19 -18.13
N PRO A 83 6.38 21.03 -18.35
CA PRO A 83 6.21 19.99 -17.35
C PRO A 83 7.51 19.48 -16.71
N SER A 84 8.65 19.64 -17.40
CA SER A 84 9.97 19.31 -16.85
C SER A 84 10.48 20.30 -15.78
N GLN A 85 9.93 21.52 -15.76
CA GLN A 85 10.29 22.58 -14.81
C GLN A 85 9.27 22.70 -13.67
N ILE A 86 7.98 22.73 -14.02
CA ILE A 86 6.88 22.72 -13.07
C ILE A 86 6.02 21.50 -13.41
N PRO A 87 5.98 20.46 -12.56
CA PRO A 87 5.21 19.27 -12.87
C PRO A 87 3.70 19.56 -12.77
N GLN A 88 2.89 18.87 -13.59
CA GLN A 88 1.42 18.97 -13.54
C GLN A 88 0.81 18.47 -12.24
N ALA A 89 1.47 17.51 -11.58
CA ALA A 89 1.02 16.91 -10.33
C ALA A 89 1.90 17.33 -9.15
N ARG A 90 1.26 17.64 -8.03
CA ARG A 90 1.89 17.86 -6.71
C ARG A 90 1.27 16.89 -5.70
N SER A 91 1.52 15.59 -5.92
CA SER A 91 1.09 14.54 -4.99
C SER A 91 1.70 14.77 -3.60
N ARG A 92 0.94 14.48 -2.56
CA ARG A 92 1.34 14.64 -1.16
C ARG A 92 0.74 13.53 -0.31
N LEU A 93 1.08 13.49 0.97
CA LEU A 93 0.46 12.58 1.94
C LEU A 93 -0.55 13.34 2.80
N GLU A 94 -1.61 12.66 3.19
CA GLU A 94 -2.63 13.16 4.10
C GLU A 94 -2.67 12.28 5.34
N ILE A 95 -2.52 12.87 6.51
CA ILE A 95 -2.49 12.14 7.77
C ILE A 95 -3.76 12.44 8.56
N PHE A 96 -4.41 11.38 9.03
CA PHE A 96 -5.62 11.43 9.82
C PHE A 96 -5.45 10.68 11.14
N HIS A 97 -6.20 11.09 12.16
CA HIS A 97 -6.44 10.31 13.38
C HIS A 97 -7.85 9.72 13.33
N HIS A 98 -7.99 8.46 13.71
CA HIS A 98 -9.27 7.79 13.85
C HIS A 98 -9.32 7.04 15.18
N LYS A 99 -10.44 7.16 15.88
CA LYS A 99 -10.73 6.32 17.05
C LYS A 99 -11.59 5.14 16.61
N ILE A 100 -11.16 3.92 16.89
CA ILE A 100 -11.90 2.69 16.56
C ILE A 100 -13.31 2.77 17.18
N GLY A 101 -14.31 2.42 16.37
CA GLY A 101 -15.74 2.49 16.74
C GLY A 101 -16.38 3.87 16.53
N SER A 102 -15.61 4.91 16.20
CA SER A 102 -16.16 6.20 15.77
C SER A 102 -16.52 6.18 14.26
N THR A 103 -17.27 7.19 13.81
CA THR A 103 -17.63 7.37 12.39
C THR A 103 -16.82 8.47 11.71
N GLU A 104 -15.71 8.90 12.33
CA GLU A 104 -14.96 10.09 11.93
C GLU A 104 -13.46 9.81 11.84
N ALA A 105 -12.80 10.47 10.90
CA ALA A 105 -11.35 10.57 10.84
C ALA A 105 -10.97 12.05 10.80
N THR A 106 -10.19 12.52 11.77
CA THR A 106 -9.77 13.91 11.86
C THR A 106 -8.46 14.10 11.12
N HIS A 107 -8.47 14.93 10.08
CA HIS A 107 -7.23 15.32 9.40
C HIS A 107 -6.34 16.09 10.37
N LEU A 108 -5.09 15.68 10.39
CA LEU A 108 -4.05 16.26 11.23
C LEU A 108 -3.18 17.19 10.41
N ARG A 109 -2.74 16.71 9.24
CA ARG A 109 -1.72 17.41 8.45
C ARG A 109 -1.58 16.84 7.05
N SER A 110 -1.23 17.71 6.11
CA SER A 110 -0.69 17.32 4.80
C SER A 110 0.84 17.34 4.84
N VAL A 111 1.49 16.37 4.18
CA VAL A 111 2.96 16.27 4.11
C VAL A 111 3.40 16.26 2.65
N TRP A 112 4.23 17.22 2.27
CA TRP A 112 4.80 17.33 0.94
C TRP A 112 6.32 17.50 0.99
N HIS A 113 7.01 16.91 0.00
CA HIS A 113 8.44 17.08 -0.20
C HIS A 113 8.76 16.92 -1.70
N PRO A 114 9.77 17.61 -2.27
CA PRO A 114 10.13 17.47 -3.69
C PRO A 114 10.48 16.04 -4.14
N LEU A 115 10.89 15.18 -3.21
CA LEU A 115 11.16 13.77 -3.47
C LEU A 115 9.88 12.92 -3.62
N ILE A 116 8.71 13.42 -3.20
CA ILE A 116 7.41 12.80 -3.50
C ILE A 116 7.05 13.13 -4.94
N ARG A 117 7.33 12.21 -5.87
CA ARG A 117 7.17 12.43 -7.32
C ARG A 117 5.95 11.73 -7.87
N THR A 118 5.92 10.42 -7.78
CA THR A 118 4.80 9.55 -8.18
C THR A 118 4.55 8.55 -7.04
N PRO A 119 4.11 9.04 -5.86
CA PRO A 119 3.92 8.17 -4.71
C PRO A 119 2.93 7.07 -5.05
N ASN A 120 3.32 5.81 -4.88
CA ASN A 120 2.42 4.69 -5.09
C ASN A 120 1.83 4.27 -3.75
N ASP A 121 2.71 3.92 -2.81
CA ASP A 121 2.32 3.49 -1.47
C ASP A 121 3.25 4.03 -0.39
N VAL A 122 2.82 3.85 0.87
CA VAL A 122 3.41 4.44 2.06
C VAL A 122 3.57 3.39 3.16
N TYR A 123 4.53 3.60 4.06
CA TYR A 123 4.73 2.79 5.24
C TYR A 123 5.06 3.68 6.43
N PHE A 124 4.25 3.60 7.48
CA PHE A 124 4.49 4.25 8.76
C PHE A 124 5.51 3.44 9.58
N GLN A 125 6.75 3.92 9.64
CA GLN A 125 7.73 3.35 10.56
C GLN A 125 7.46 3.82 11.99
N THR A 126 7.16 5.10 12.15
CA THR A 126 6.74 5.74 13.40
C THR A 126 5.82 6.92 13.07
N LEU A 127 5.29 7.61 14.09
CA LEU A 127 4.53 8.86 13.92
C LEU A 127 5.39 10.06 13.41
N ASN A 128 6.66 9.84 13.10
CA ASN A 128 7.57 10.86 12.60
C ASN A 128 8.35 10.39 11.37
N GLU A 129 8.26 9.12 11.01
CA GLU A 129 9.09 8.51 9.97
C GLU A 129 8.21 7.70 9.02
N ILE A 130 8.22 8.09 7.75
CA ILE A 130 7.39 7.49 6.70
C ILE A 130 8.27 7.10 5.53
N TYR A 131 8.15 5.86 5.06
CA TYR A 131 8.71 5.45 3.78
C TYR A 131 7.66 5.62 2.69
N VAL A 132 8.08 6.02 1.50
CA VAL A 132 7.20 6.24 0.34
C VAL A 132 7.86 5.65 -0.90
N THR A 133 7.10 4.93 -1.71
CA THR A 133 7.59 4.45 -3.02
C THR A 133 7.25 5.46 -4.10
N ASN A 134 8.20 5.80 -4.95
CA ASN A 134 7.91 6.42 -6.23
C ASN A 134 8.00 5.35 -7.32
N ASP A 135 6.85 5.02 -7.89
CA ASP A 135 6.72 3.94 -8.88
C ASP A 135 7.21 4.31 -10.28
N HIS A 136 7.49 5.60 -10.51
CA HIS A 136 7.95 6.17 -11.77
C HIS A 136 8.88 7.36 -11.48
N PHE A 137 9.69 7.73 -12.47
CA PHE A 137 10.39 9.02 -12.46
C PHE A 137 9.60 10.07 -13.24
N TYR A 138 9.13 9.69 -14.43
CA TYR A 138 8.28 10.54 -15.25
C TYR A 138 6.84 10.52 -14.75
N ARG A 139 6.26 11.71 -14.62
CA ARG A 139 4.88 11.87 -14.13
C ARG A 139 3.84 11.58 -15.23
N ASP A 140 4.21 11.74 -16.49
CA ASP A 140 3.34 11.59 -17.65
C ASP A 140 4.12 11.20 -18.93
N GLY A 141 3.40 11.02 -20.04
CA GLY A 141 3.96 10.84 -21.37
C GLY A 141 4.53 9.45 -21.68
N ILE A 142 5.09 9.32 -22.89
CA ILE A 142 5.65 8.05 -23.42
C ILE A 142 6.79 7.53 -22.54
N MET A 143 7.59 8.43 -21.97
CA MET A 143 8.72 8.03 -21.12
C MET A 143 8.26 7.30 -19.86
N ARG A 144 7.11 7.68 -19.30
CA ARG A 144 6.49 6.94 -18.20
C ARG A 144 6.08 5.53 -18.62
N LEU A 145 5.43 5.38 -19.78
CA LEU A 145 5.05 4.07 -20.31
C LEU A 145 6.27 3.18 -20.57
N MET A 146 7.40 3.76 -20.99
CA MET A 146 8.65 3.03 -21.19
C MET A 146 9.27 2.54 -19.87
N GLU A 147 9.01 3.20 -18.74
CA GLU A 147 9.51 2.75 -17.43
C GLU A 147 8.88 1.42 -17.00
N ASP A 148 7.62 1.17 -17.35
CA ASP A 148 6.94 -0.12 -17.10
C ASP A 148 7.59 -1.30 -17.83
N LEU A 149 8.37 -1.01 -18.88
CA LEU A 149 9.09 -2.01 -19.68
C LEU A 149 10.59 -2.10 -19.32
N ALA A 150 11.09 -1.18 -18.48
CA ALA A 150 12.52 -0.97 -18.27
C ALA A 150 13.08 -1.77 -17.08
N TYR A 151 13.58 -2.99 -17.31
CA TYR A 151 14.06 -3.85 -16.23
C TYR A 151 15.44 -3.45 -15.61
N GLY A 152 15.60 -3.69 -14.31
CA GLY A 152 16.90 -3.72 -13.63
C GLY A 152 17.35 -2.40 -12.98
N LYS A 153 18.67 -2.21 -12.82
CA LYS A 153 19.27 -1.04 -12.13
C LYS A 153 19.07 0.30 -12.84
N THR A 154 18.58 0.26 -14.08
CA THR A 154 18.27 1.43 -14.91
C THR A 154 16.85 1.94 -14.73
N ALA A 155 16.01 1.23 -13.97
CA ALA A 155 14.67 1.68 -13.62
C ALA A 155 14.78 2.93 -12.73
N PRO A 156 14.24 4.09 -13.15
CA PRO A 156 14.45 5.36 -12.46
C PRO A 156 13.53 5.54 -11.24
N THR A 157 13.06 4.43 -10.65
CA THR A 157 12.21 4.40 -9.46
C THR A 157 13.05 4.49 -8.18
N ASP A 158 12.46 5.04 -7.12
CA ASP A 158 13.12 5.10 -5.81
C ASP A 158 12.16 4.88 -4.65
N LEU A 159 12.76 4.58 -3.51
CA LEU A 159 12.10 4.52 -2.21
C LEU A 159 12.69 5.64 -1.37
N ILE A 160 11.84 6.51 -0.88
CA ILE A 160 12.25 7.68 -0.09
C ILE A 160 11.83 7.48 1.36
N HIS A 161 12.55 8.17 2.25
CA HIS A 161 12.26 8.25 3.66
C HIS A 161 12.02 9.71 4.03
N LEU A 162 10.94 9.96 4.75
CA LEU A 162 10.56 11.28 5.24
C LEU A 162 10.65 11.28 6.76
N LYS A 163 11.36 12.26 7.32
CA LYS A 163 11.31 12.62 8.74
C LYS A 163 10.46 13.86 8.93
N ILE A 164 9.64 13.86 9.97
CA ILE A 164 8.80 14.97 10.36
C ILE A 164 9.28 15.46 11.74
N ALA A 165 9.73 16.71 11.80
CA ALA A 165 10.42 17.30 12.95
C ALA A 165 9.61 17.24 14.25
N ASP A 166 8.29 17.39 14.16
CA ASP A 166 7.36 17.27 15.29
C ASP A 166 6.54 15.98 15.16
N PRO A 167 6.32 15.23 16.25
CA PRO A 167 5.36 14.14 16.23
C PRO A 167 4.02 14.61 15.72
N ILE A 168 3.43 13.84 14.80
CA ILE A 168 2.10 14.09 14.23
C ILE A 168 1.07 14.41 15.33
N THR A 169 1.25 13.84 16.52
CA THR A 169 0.41 14.05 17.71
C THR A 169 0.46 15.46 18.31
N GLN A 170 1.51 16.25 18.04
CA GLN A 170 1.60 17.63 18.53
C GLN A 170 0.70 18.57 17.71
N THR A 171 0.48 18.28 16.43
CA THR A 171 -0.44 19.04 15.56
C THR A 171 -1.88 19.00 16.07
N LEU A 172 -2.28 17.91 16.77
CA LEU A 172 -3.59 17.83 17.45
C LEU A 172 -3.80 18.95 18.47
N LYS A 173 -2.72 19.50 19.05
CA LYS A 173 -2.80 20.48 20.14
C LYS A 173 -2.79 21.93 19.66
N SER A 174 -2.24 22.22 18.48
CA SER A 174 -2.06 23.58 17.97
C SER A 174 -3.28 24.14 17.23
N GLY A 175 -4.20 23.28 16.77
CA GLY A 175 -5.51 23.68 16.24
C GLY A 175 -5.49 24.50 14.93
N GLY A 176 -4.34 24.60 14.26
CA GLY A 176 -4.16 25.36 13.02
C GLY A 176 -3.65 24.49 11.86
N GLU A 177 -3.90 24.95 10.62
CA GLU A 177 -3.30 24.35 9.43
C GLU A 177 -1.79 24.56 9.46
N VAL A 178 -1.03 23.47 9.36
CA VAL A 178 0.42 23.52 9.30
C VAL A 178 0.85 23.39 7.85
N ASP A 179 1.75 24.26 7.39
CA ASP A 179 2.35 24.20 6.06
C ASP A 179 2.85 22.78 5.73
N ASP A 180 2.60 22.33 4.51
CA ASP A 180 2.81 20.92 4.13
C ASP A 180 4.30 20.54 4.04
N MET A 181 5.22 21.51 4.05
CA MET A 181 6.67 21.30 4.06
C MET A 181 7.30 21.52 5.44
N ALA A 182 6.62 22.22 6.35
CA ALA A 182 7.24 22.65 7.60
C ALA A 182 7.74 21.45 8.43
N GLY A 183 9.06 21.40 8.65
CA GLY A 183 9.71 20.33 9.40
C GLY A 183 9.80 18.98 8.66
N VAL A 184 9.52 18.93 7.36
CA VAL A 184 9.64 17.71 6.54
C VAL A 184 11.03 17.62 5.92
N ILE A 185 11.76 16.55 6.24
CA ILE A 185 13.09 16.26 5.70
C ILE A 185 13.02 14.95 4.91
N GLY A 186 13.27 14.99 3.60
CA GLY A 186 13.27 13.80 2.76
C GLY A 186 14.67 13.32 2.37
N THR A 187 14.87 12.00 2.38
CA THR A 187 16.09 11.31 1.91
C THR A 187 15.71 10.21 0.92
N VAL A 188 16.54 9.94 -0.09
CA VAL A 188 16.38 8.74 -0.91
C VAL A 188 16.98 7.56 -0.15
N ALA A 189 16.16 6.60 0.29
CA ALA A 189 16.61 5.43 1.04
C ALA A 189 17.16 4.34 0.12
N ASN A 190 16.46 4.04 -0.97
CA ASN A 190 16.90 3.05 -1.96
C ASN A 190 16.63 3.54 -3.38
N LYS A 191 17.52 3.19 -4.31
CA LYS A 191 17.37 3.39 -5.75
C LYS A 191 17.41 2.05 -6.48
N GLY A 192 16.84 1.98 -7.67
CA GLY A 192 16.98 0.82 -8.56
C GLY A 192 16.11 -0.37 -8.16
N ILE A 193 15.06 -0.16 -7.37
CA ILE A 193 14.00 -1.14 -7.14
C ILE A 193 13.00 -1.00 -8.28
N HIS A 194 13.20 -1.77 -9.35
CA HIS A 194 12.33 -1.74 -10.54
C HIS A 194 10.84 -1.91 -10.21
N ASN A 195 10.01 -1.02 -10.77
CA ASN A 195 8.57 -0.91 -10.49
C ASN A 195 8.23 -1.09 -9.00
N ASN A 196 8.98 -0.38 -8.15
CA ASN A 196 8.70 -0.27 -6.73
C ASN A 196 7.28 0.24 -6.52
N ASN A 197 6.46 -0.50 -5.79
CA ASN A 197 5.01 -0.28 -5.76
C ASN A 197 4.52 -0.35 -4.30
N GLY A 198 3.70 -1.32 -3.93
CA GLY A 198 3.21 -1.48 -2.57
C GLY A 198 4.28 -1.70 -1.50
N LEU A 199 4.00 -1.19 -0.31
CA LEU A 199 4.74 -1.41 0.93
C LEU A 199 3.86 -2.13 1.94
N GLY A 200 4.47 -2.77 2.93
CA GLY A 200 3.69 -3.33 4.03
C GLY A 200 4.54 -3.80 5.21
N HIS A 201 3.87 -4.04 6.34
CA HIS A 201 4.47 -4.61 7.55
C HIS A 201 4.60 -6.12 7.40
N GLY A 202 5.82 -6.65 7.62
CA GLY A 202 6.13 -8.07 7.50
C GLY A 202 5.83 -8.87 8.77
N LYS A 203 6.49 -10.01 8.88
CA LYS A 203 6.36 -10.96 9.99
C LYS A 203 6.79 -10.38 11.33
N THR A 204 7.83 -9.56 11.33
CA THR A 204 8.36 -8.92 12.54
C THR A 204 8.08 -7.41 12.47
N PRO A 205 8.09 -6.71 13.62
CA PRO A 205 7.95 -5.24 13.63
C PRO A 205 9.03 -4.48 12.84
N SER A 206 10.16 -5.12 12.51
CA SER A 206 11.26 -4.54 11.73
C SER A 206 11.22 -4.88 10.25
N GLU A 207 10.45 -5.90 9.85
CA GLU A 207 10.41 -6.36 8.47
C GLU A 207 9.45 -5.50 7.64
N ILE A 208 9.96 -5.05 6.50
CA ILE A 208 9.26 -4.22 5.52
C ILE A 208 9.15 -5.03 4.23
N MET A 209 7.92 -5.19 3.77
CA MET A 209 7.59 -5.78 2.48
C MET A 209 7.64 -4.70 1.40
N ILE A 210 8.19 -5.06 0.24
CA ILE A 210 8.24 -4.19 -0.93
C ILE A 210 7.86 -4.99 -2.17
N CYS A 211 6.86 -4.52 -2.91
CA CYS A 211 6.44 -5.18 -4.15
C CYS A 211 7.10 -4.57 -5.38
N ARG A 212 7.66 -5.43 -6.25
CA ARG A 212 8.02 -5.10 -7.62
C ARG A 212 6.87 -5.55 -8.52
N THR A 213 5.94 -4.63 -8.80
CA THR A 213 4.60 -4.98 -9.30
C THR A 213 4.62 -5.80 -10.60
N ALA A 214 5.25 -5.27 -11.65
CA ALA A 214 5.12 -5.81 -13.01
C ALA A 214 5.73 -7.21 -13.18
N ILE A 215 6.71 -7.56 -12.35
CA ILE A 215 7.40 -8.85 -12.42
C ILE A 215 6.97 -9.82 -11.32
N GLY A 216 6.01 -9.44 -10.47
CA GLY A 216 5.46 -10.33 -9.46
C GLY A 216 6.47 -10.73 -8.38
N GLN A 217 7.28 -9.79 -7.86
CA GLN A 217 8.22 -10.11 -6.79
C GLN A 217 7.90 -9.38 -5.49
N LEU A 218 7.91 -10.13 -4.39
CA LEU A 218 7.93 -9.59 -3.03
C LEU A 218 9.38 -9.57 -2.55
N LEU A 219 9.84 -8.41 -2.10
CA LEU A 219 11.11 -8.25 -1.41
C LEU A 219 10.85 -8.14 0.10
N LEU A 220 11.65 -8.83 0.90
CA LEU A 220 11.66 -8.66 2.35
C LEU A 220 12.93 -7.90 2.73
N ALA A 221 12.75 -6.83 3.49
CA ALA A 221 13.82 -5.93 3.87
C ALA A 221 13.69 -5.48 5.33
N GLU A 222 14.78 -4.98 5.89
CA GLU A 222 14.79 -4.27 7.16
C GLU A 222 15.58 -2.97 7.01
N VAL A 223 15.41 -2.03 7.95
CA VAL A 223 16.25 -0.83 8.01
C VAL A 223 17.70 -1.24 8.27
N ASP A 224 18.61 -0.87 7.36
CA ASP A 224 20.04 -1.03 7.55
C ASP A 224 20.52 -0.13 8.69
N GLN A 225 20.83 -0.74 9.84
CA GLN A 225 21.25 -0.01 11.03
C GLN A 225 22.57 0.74 10.82
N GLN A 226 23.42 0.33 9.88
CA GLN A 226 24.70 0.98 9.58
C GLN A 226 24.54 2.15 8.59
N HIS A 227 23.53 2.11 7.74
CA HIS A 227 23.33 3.07 6.65
C HIS A 227 21.93 3.70 6.64
N LYS A 228 21.38 4.01 7.82
CA LYS A 228 20.04 4.60 7.94
C LYS A 228 19.89 5.85 7.05
N PRO A 229 18.75 6.03 6.33
CA PRO A 229 17.51 5.23 6.40
C PRO A 229 17.41 4.11 5.34
N GLN A 230 18.52 3.68 4.74
CA GLN A 230 18.52 2.66 3.67
C GLN A 230 17.87 1.36 4.15
N LEU A 231 17.12 0.70 3.26
CA LEU A 231 16.59 -0.65 3.49
C LEU A 231 17.54 -1.70 2.92
N LYS A 232 17.85 -2.71 3.73
CA LYS A 232 18.62 -3.89 3.32
C LYS A 232 17.67 -5.01 2.97
N ILE A 233 17.57 -5.32 1.68
CA ILE A 233 16.80 -6.46 1.17
C ILE A 233 17.57 -7.75 1.51
N HIS A 234 16.93 -8.66 2.22
CA HIS A 234 17.52 -9.94 2.61
C HIS A 234 16.86 -11.15 1.91
N GLU A 235 15.67 -10.98 1.34
CA GLU A 235 14.97 -12.05 0.64
C GLU A 235 14.14 -11.53 -0.54
N THR A 236 13.94 -12.37 -1.55
CA THR A 236 13.14 -12.07 -2.73
C THR A 236 12.34 -13.31 -3.10
N LEU A 237 11.01 -13.16 -3.19
CA LEU A 237 10.06 -14.21 -3.49
C LEU A 237 9.42 -13.92 -4.84
N GLN A 238 9.50 -14.87 -5.76
CA GLN A 238 8.86 -14.80 -7.07
C GLN A 238 7.46 -15.40 -7.00
N LEU A 239 6.47 -14.66 -7.50
CA LEU A 239 5.06 -15.06 -7.56
C LEU A 239 4.61 -15.26 -9.02
N PRO A 240 3.52 -16.03 -9.25
CA PRO A 240 3.00 -16.32 -10.59
C PRO A 240 2.05 -15.24 -11.15
N CYS A 241 1.85 -14.14 -10.43
CA CYS A 241 0.98 -13.01 -10.81
C CYS A 241 1.73 -11.70 -10.58
N THR A 242 1.23 -10.59 -11.13
CA THR A 242 1.71 -9.28 -10.69
C THR A 242 1.36 -9.08 -9.23
N LEU A 243 2.05 -8.14 -8.58
CA LEU A 243 1.77 -7.76 -7.19
C LEU A 243 1.42 -6.29 -7.11
N ASP A 244 0.75 -5.87 -6.05
CA ASP A 244 0.46 -4.47 -5.79
C ASP A 244 0.75 -4.20 -4.30
N ASN A 245 -0.25 -4.03 -3.43
CA ASN A 245 -0.07 -3.74 -2.01
C ASN A 245 -0.08 -5.01 -1.14
N PRO A 246 1.04 -5.41 -0.51
CA PRO A 246 1.15 -6.64 0.26
C PRO A 246 0.58 -6.50 1.68
N SER A 247 0.16 -7.61 2.28
CA SER A 247 -0.13 -7.66 3.73
C SER A 247 0.46 -8.91 4.38
N TYR A 248 0.70 -8.85 5.69
CA TYR A 248 1.08 -10.01 6.48
C TYR A 248 -0.08 -10.42 7.39
N PHE A 249 -0.46 -11.69 7.31
CA PHE A 249 -1.41 -12.28 8.25
C PHE A 249 -0.65 -12.92 9.40
N ALA A 250 -0.78 -12.37 10.60
CA ALA A 250 -0.35 -12.99 11.83
C ALA A 250 -1.53 -13.74 12.44
N ASP A 251 -1.41 -15.05 12.56
CA ASP A 251 -2.46 -15.91 13.10
C ASP A 251 -2.57 -15.74 14.62
N PRO A 252 -3.68 -15.20 15.16
CA PRO A 252 -3.81 -14.98 16.60
C PRO A 252 -4.14 -16.27 17.37
N TYR A 253 -4.49 -17.36 16.68
CA TYR A 253 -5.00 -18.60 17.29
C TYR A 253 -4.00 -19.75 17.24
N VAL A 254 -2.69 -19.46 17.09
CA VAL A 254 -1.63 -20.49 17.07
C VAL A 254 -1.63 -21.33 18.35
N ALA A 255 -1.60 -20.67 19.52
CA ALA A 255 -1.56 -21.35 20.81
C ALA A 255 -2.80 -22.23 21.05
N LYS A 256 -3.96 -21.80 20.53
CA LYS A 256 -5.25 -22.48 20.67
C LYS A 256 -5.37 -23.70 19.75
N THR A 257 -4.90 -23.58 18.50
CA THR A 257 -5.07 -24.62 17.47
C THR A 257 -3.85 -25.52 17.30
N GLY A 258 -2.71 -25.18 17.90
CA GLY A 258 -1.45 -25.94 17.81
C GLY A 258 -0.79 -25.90 16.42
N ARG A 259 -1.28 -25.06 15.51
CA ARG A 259 -0.77 -24.90 14.15
C ARG A 259 -0.55 -23.42 13.88
N ASP A 260 0.46 -23.05 13.11
CA ASP A 260 0.66 -21.68 12.65
C ASP A 260 0.18 -21.54 11.21
N ALA A 261 -0.76 -20.62 10.97
CA ALA A 261 -1.25 -20.30 9.64
C ALA A 261 -0.81 -18.91 9.15
N SER A 262 0.15 -18.28 9.82
CA SER A 262 0.66 -16.96 9.44
C SER A 262 1.36 -16.99 8.07
N GLY A 263 1.35 -15.86 7.35
CA GLY A 263 1.97 -15.77 6.04
C GLY A 263 1.75 -14.45 5.32
N TYR A 264 2.47 -14.25 4.23
CA TYR A 264 2.32 -13.08 3.35
C TYR A 264 1.11 -13.29 2.43
N VAL A 265 0.19 -12.33 2.43
CA VAL A 265 -1.01 -12.32 1.60
C VAL A 265 -0.79 -11.31 0.48
N LEU A 266 -0.78 -11.81 -0.74
CA LEU A 266 -0.34 -11.07 -1.91
C LEU A 266 -1.42 -11.12 -2.99
N ALA A 267 -1.82 -9.96 -3.50
CA ALA A 267 -2.84 -9.83 -4.53
C ALA A 267 -2.29 -9.12 -5.77
N GLY A 268 -2.84 -9.48 -6.92
CA GLY A 268 -2.58 -8.79 -8.18
C GLY A 268 -3.30 -9.42 -9.35
N LEU A 269 -2.83 -9.10 -10.56
CA LEU A 269 -3.41 -9.60 -11.81
C LEU A 269 -2.76 -10.93 -12.17
N ALA A 270 -3.59 -11.95 -12.39
CA ALA A 270 -3.12 -13.26 -12.84
C ALA A 270 -2.58 -13.20 -14.28
N GLN A 271 -3.07 -12.27 -15.11
CA GLN A 271 -2.66 -12.10 -16.50
C GLN A 271 -2.57 -10.61 -16.89
N ALA A 272 -1.62 -9.88 -16.32
CA ALA A 272 -1.48 -8.44 -16.57
C ALA A 272 -1.31 -8.07 -18.06
N ILE A 273 -0.79 -8.96 -18.91
CA ILE A 273 -0.67 -8.72 -20.36
C ILE A 273 -2.03 -8.61 -21.07
N ALA A 274 -3.10 -9.16 -20.47
CA ALA A 274 -4.46 -9.11 -21.02
C ALA A 274 -5.21 -7.82 -20.64
N PHE A 275 -4.65 -7.00 -19.74
CA PHE A 275 -5.27 -5.78 -19.19
C PHE A 275 -5.81 -4.79 -20.23
N PRO A 276 -5.19 -4.59 -21.41
CA PRO A 276 -5.73 -3.66 -22.40
C PRO A 276 -7.03 -4.12 -23.07
N ASN A 277 -7.41 -5.40 -22.97
CA ASN A 277 -8.30 -6.05 -23.94
C ASN A 277 -9.50 -6.81 -23.34
N GLY A 278 -9.75 -6.79 -22.03
CA GLY A 278 -10.84 -7.61 -21.48
C GLY A 278 -11.09 -7.56 -19.98
N LEU A 279 -11.54 -8.70 -19.46
CA LEU A 279 -11.68 -8.97 -18.03
C LEU A 279 -10.29 -9.17 -17.45
N ASP A 280 -10.04 -8.61 -16.26
CA ASP A 280 -8.74 -8.59 -15.61
C ASP A 280 -8.69 -9.67 -14.54
N PRO A 281 -8.17 -10.89 -14.82
CA PRO A 281 -8.27 -11.98 -13.89
C PRO A 281 -7.38 -11.68 -12.68
N VAL A 282 -7.89 -11.97 -11.49
CA VAL A 282 -7.23 -11.66 -10.23
C VAL A 282 -6.73 -12.94 -9.57
N MET A 283 -5.64 -12.82 -8.82
CA MET A 283 -5.11 -13.91 -8.02
C MET A 283 -4.71 -13.37 -6.64
N VAL A 284 -5.02 -14.13 -5.61
CA VAL A 284 -4.49 -13.94 -4.26
C VAL A 284 -3.70 -15.17 -3.85
N VAL A 285 -2.46 -14.97 -3.44
CA VAL A 285 -1.53 -16.01 -3.02
C VAL A 285 -1.16 -15.80 -1.55
N LEU A 286 -1.25 -16.87 -0.76
CA LEU A 286 -0.68 -16.94 0.59
C LEU A 286 0.68 -17.62 0.50
N VAL A 287 1.71 -16.94 1.00
CA VAL A 287 3.09 -17.44 1.07
C VAL A 287 3.47 -17.74 2.51
N GLN A 288 3.86 -18.98 2.78
CA GLN A 288 4.17 -19.46 4.14
C GLN A 288 5.48 -20.23 4.16
N PRO A 289 6.22 -20.23 5.30
CA PRO A 289 7.36 -21.10 5.45
C PRO A 289 6.95 -22.57 5.25
N LYS A 290 7.76 -23.36 4.55
CA LYS A 290 7.54 -24.81 4.49
C LYS A 290 7.64 -25.38 5.90
N ALA A 291 6.65 -26.20 6.28
CA ALA A 291 6.79 -27.03 7.46
C ALA A 291 8.05 -27.89 7.33
N ASN A 292 8.85 -27.98 8.40
CA ASN A 292 10.04 -28.85 8.49
C ASN A 292 9.65 -30.32 8.31
N THR A 293 9.35 -30.73 7.08
CA THR A 293 9.31 -32.14 6.72
C THR A 293 10.76 -32.60 6.69
N LYS A 294 11.09 -33.63 7.46
CA LYS A 294 12.40 -34.30 7.45
C LYS A 294 12.61 -35.00 6.10
N SER A 295 12.69 -34.26 5.00
CA SER A 295 13.00 -34.82 3.70
C SER A 295 14.51 -35.03 3.62
N LYS A 296 14.93 -36.29 3.49
CA LYS A 296 16.34 -36.70 3.35
C LYS A 296 16.93 -36.41 1.96
N ILE A 297 16.25 -35.62 1.13
CA ILE A 297 16.69 -35.31 -0.23
C ILE A 297 17.13 -33.85 -0.24
N LYS A 298 18.45 -33.65 -0.42
CA LYS A 298 19.03 -32.34 -0.74
C LYS A 298 18.60 -31.95 -2.15
N ASP A 299 17.43 -31.35 -2.29
CA ASP A 299 17.11 -30.60 -3.51
C ASP A 299 18.02 -29.38 -3.57
N LYS A 300 18.71 -29.22 -4.71
CA LYS A 300 19.61 -28.09 -4.98
C LYS A 300 18.86 -26.76 -5.21
N ASP A 301 17.54 -26.81 -5.35
CA ASP A 301 16.64 -25.66 -5.38
C ASP A 301 15.75 -25.67 -4.12
N SER A 302 16.35 -25.31 -2.99
CA SER A 302 15.71 -25.28 -1.68
C SER A 302 14.73 -24.11 -1.55
N ASN A 303 13.62 -24.11 -2.29
CA ASN A 303 12.56 -23.12 -2.05
C ASN A 303 11.98 -23.38 -0.65
N THR A 304 12.28 -22.52 0.32
CA THR A 304 11.86 -22.61 1.74
C THR A 304 10.40 -22.22 1.95
N TRP A 305 9.69 -21.83 0.89
CA TRP A 305 8.33 -21.30 0.94
C TRP A 305 7.33 -22.18 0.21
N THR A 306 6.12 -22.24 0.76
CA THR A 306 4.92 -22.74 0.11
C THR A 306 4.12 -21.55 -0.40
N GLN A 307 3.63 -21.62 -1.64
CA GLN A 307 2.71 -20.65 -2.21
C GLN A 307 1.38 -21.34 -2.48
N LYS A 308 0.31 -20.86 -1.83
CA LYS A 308 -1.05 -21.38 -1.98
C LYS A 308 -1.92 -20.30 -2.60
N VAL A 309 -2.56 -20.60 -3.73
CA VAL A 309 -3.60 -19.74 -4.29
C VAL A 309 -4.82 -19.81 -3.36
N MET A 310 -5.23 -18.67 -2.81
CA MET A 310 -6.34 -18.55 -1.87
C MET A 310 -7.63 -18.13 -2.55
N PHE A 311 -7.52 -17.30 -3.60
CA PHE A 311 -8.64 -16.77 -4.35
C PHE A 311 -8.22 -16.50 -5.79
N GLN A 312 -9.12 -16.81 -6.72
CA GLN A 312 -9.03 -16.43 -8.12
C GLN A 312 -10.41 -16.03 -8.60
N ASP A 313 -10.45 -14.98 -9.41
CA ASP A 313 -11.63 -14.58 -10.17
C ASP A 313 -11.16 -14.31 -11.61
N ASP A 314 -11.99 -14.65 -12.59
CA ASP A 314 -11.67 -14.46 -14.01
C ASP A 314 -11.88 -13.00 -14.46
N GLY A 315 -12.20 -12.11 -13.53
CA GLY A 315 -12.39 -10.67 -13.73
C GLY A 315 -13.86 -10.27 -13.88
N HIS A 316 -14.82 -11.20 -13.80
CA HIS A 316 -16.25 -10.88 -13.87
C HIS A 316 -16.82 -10.34 -12.56
N ILE A 317 -16.37 -10.84 -11.41
CA ILE A 317 -16.87 -10.40 -10.10
C ILE A 317 -16.01 -9.24 -9.60
N LEU A 318 -14.70 -9.43 -9.59
CA LEU A 318 -13.75 -8.41 -9.15
C LEU A 318 -12.86 -8.02 -10.33
N ARG A 319 -13.09 -6.81 -10.84
CA ARG A 319 -12.23 -6.21 -11.85
C ARG A 319 -11.01 -5.62 -11.14
N THR A 320 -9.88 -6.33 -11.24
CA THR A 320 -8.58 -6.06 -10.62
C THR A 320 -8.51 -6.31 -9.11
N ALA A 321 -7.33 -6.71 -8.63
CA ALA A 321 -7.02 -6.78 -7.22
C ALA A 321 -5.70 -6.04 -6.97
N SER A 322 -5.72 -5.06 -6.08
CA SER A 322 -4.54 -4.32 -5.63
C SER A 322 -4.12 -4.69 -4.22
N THR A 323 -5.01 -5.29 -3.42
CA THR A 323 -4.68 -5.71 -2.06
C THR A 323 -5.60 -6.82 -1.60
N ALA A 324 -5.12 -7.60 -0.64
CA ALA A 324 -5.91 -8.56 0.08
C ALA A 324 -5.47 -8.63 1.54
N VAL A 325 -6.42 -8.83 2.45
CA VAL A 325 -6.20 -8.94 3.89
C VAL A 325 -7.00 -10.12 4.44
N LEU A 326 -6.37 -10.91 5.31
CA LEU A 326 -7.04 -11.97 6.07
C LEU A 326 -7.37 -11.45 7.48
N VAL A 327 -8.61 -11.67 7.93
CA VAL A 327 -9.02 -11.49 9.32
C VAL A 327 -9.44 -12.84 9.89
N ALA A 328 -8.75 -13.27 10.95
CA ALA A 328 -8.99 -14.58 11.56
C ALA A 328 -10.37 -14.62 12.21
N ILE A 329 -11.06 -15.76 12.08
CA ILE A 329 -12.31 -16.05 12.78
C ILE A 329 -11.97 -16.84 14.03
N ASP A 330 -12.52 -16.46 15.19
CA ASP A 330 -12.30 -17.22 16.42
C ASP A 330 -12.79 -18.67 16.25
N PRO A 331 -11.92 -19.69 16.47
CA PRO A 331 -12.34 -21.08 16.43
C PRO A 331 -13.52 -21.41 17.35
N ASP A 332 -13.70 -20.73 18.49
CA ASP A 332 -14.85 -20.99 19.39
C ASP A 332 -16.17 -20.55 18.75
N GLU A 333 -16.14 -19.52 17.90
CA GLU A 333 -17.30 -19.02 17.18
C GLU A 333 -17.54 -19.78 15.86
N ASN A 334 -16.65 -20.72 15.51
CA ASN A 334 -16.64 -21.39 14.22
C ASN A 334 -16.37 -22.90 14.30
N ASN A 335 -16.95 -23.57 15.30
CA ASN A 335 -16.91 -25.03 15.46
C ASN A 335 -15.48 -25.61 15.50
N GLY A 336 -14.52 -24.89 16.08
CA GLY A 336 -13.12 -25.25 16.15
C GLY A 336 -12.36 -25.15 14.82
N LYS A 337 -13.00 -24.70 13.74
CA LYS A 337 -12.36 -24.58 12.43
C LYS A 337 -11.42 -23.38 12.40
N LYS A 338 -10.27 -23.58 11.76
CA LYS A 338 -9.32 -22.50 11.52
C LYS A 338 -9.62 -21.84 10.19
N GLN A 339 -10.34 -20.74 10.24
CA GLN A 339 -10.75 -20.00 9.06
C GLN A 339 -10.48 -18.51 9.23
N ALA A 340 -10.46 -17.80 8.11
CA ALA A 340 -10.41 -16.35 8.06
C ALA A 340 -11.35 -15.82 7.00
N ASN A 341 -11.83 -14.59 7.19
CA ASN A 341 -12.45 -13.81 6.13
C ASN A 341 -11.31 -13.17 5.30
N LEU A 342 -11.23 -13.51 4.03
CA LEU A 342 -10.36 -12.90 3.03
C LEU A 342 -11.09 -11.74 2.36
N PHE A 343 -10.59 -10.53 2.56
CA PHE A 343 -11.06 -9.33 1.89
C PHE A 343 -10.16 -9.05 0.69
N VAL A 344 -10.74 -8.90 -0.49
CA VAL A 344 -10.00 -8.60 -1.73
C VAL A 344 -10.64 -7.40 -2.41
N THR A 345 -9.82 -6.45 -2.82
CA THR A 345 -10.30 -5.31 -3.60
C THR A 345 -9.23 -4.80 -4.55
N GLY A 346 -9.68 -4.01 -5.51
CA GLY A 346 -8.85 -3.38 -6.50
C GLY A 346 -9.49 -2.09 -7.00
N PRO A 347 -8.70 -1.26 -7.66
CA PRO A 347 -9.07 0.11 -7.95
C PRO A 347 -10.09 0.28 -9.09
N LEU A 348 -10.35 -0.76 -9.89
CA LEU A 348 -11.50 -0.84 -10.81
C LEU A 348 -12.71 -1.56 -10.21
N GLY A 349 -12.55 -2.11 -9.00
CA GLY A 349 -13.60 -2.77 -8.25
C GLY A 349 -14.66 -1.78 -7.77
N LYS A 350 -15.94 -2.19 -7.82
CA LYS A 350 -17.06 -1.42 -7.26
C LYS A 350 -17.25 -1.64 -5.75
N GLY A 351 -16.47 -2.53 -5.16
CA GLY A 351 -16.57 -2.93 -3.76
C GLY A 351 -15.45 -3.87 -3.32
N VAL A 352 -15.65 -4.52 -2.18
CA VAL A 352 -14.74 -5.52 -1.61
C VAL A 352 -15.42 -6.88 -1.71
N VAL A 353 -14.71 -7.86 -2.27
CA VAL A 353 -15.13 -9.26 -2.21
C VAL A 353 -14.67 -9.83 -0.87
N VAL A 354 -15.57 -10.54 -0.18
CA VAL A 354 -15.25 -11.25 1.05
C VAL A 354 -15.51 -12.73 0.84
N SER A 355 -14.50 -13.56 1.10
CA SER A 355 -14.60 -15.02 1.02
C SER A 355 -14.07 -15.65 2.30
N ARG A 356 -14.75 -16.69 2.78
CA ARG A 356 -14.28 -17.45 3.94
C ARG A 356 -13.29 -18.52 3.49
N ILE A 357 -12.08 -18.50 4.03
CA ILE A 357 -11.00 -19.40 3.62
C ILE A 357 -10.57 -20.31 4.76
N ASP A 358 -10.38 -21.60 4.43
CA ASP A 358 -9.70 -22.56 5.28
C ASP A 358 -8.18 -22.30 5.27
N LEU A 359 -7.67 -22.01 6.46
CA LEU A 359 -6.26 -21.73 6.71
C LEU A 359 -5.45 -23.00 6.94
#